data_AF-A0A382QQZ4-F1
#
_entry.id   AF-A0A382QQZ4-F1
#
_cell.length_a   1.000
_cell.length_b   1.000
_cell.length_c   1.000
_cell.angle_alpha   90.00
_cell.angle_beta   90.00
_cell.angle_gamma   90.00
#
_symmetry.space_group_name_H-M   'P 1'
#
loop_
_entity.id
_entity.type
_entity.pdbx_description
1 polymer ?
#
loop_
_entity_poly.entity_id
_entity_poly.type
_entity_poly.pdbx_seq_one_letter_code
_entity_poly.pdbx_strand_id
1 'polypeptide(L)'
;LRWRLDELDPRVDPNVVNRDTRAIRYYLARDAWSEQNAEAELNAVRTAIGQWQSVPGTVLKFEEAGLVTAGVDVGRDNTNVVYWVKEAAANGAVWVNNERMEISGALAVTFPMYFDDHTIVEADMVFNGVDRRWFVDYNNSFSVDNFVEAVALHEFGHFIGLQHSPLGAATMFSRTGAGVGLAVGLLKDEIAATQALYGEPAALARLGSITGKVTMGRGLVFGAVVLAEDAHGNIIQSTVTERNGQYELMALPPATYRLRVAPLHSPDTQPQPLVRDIDISIEHEGAETKFRPTGYKQAVASPGKSSTLDFAVNKGSAPFYISAVRPPTT
;
A
#
# COMPACT_ATOMS: atom_id res chain seq x y z
N LEU A 1 -8.83 -4.22 6.81
CA LEU A 1 -9.60 -4.15 5.56
C LEU A 1 -9.09 -5.25 4.63
N ARG A 2 -9.94 -6.15 4.09
CA ARG A 2 -9.53 -7.16 3.10
C ARG A 2 -10.70 -7.72 2.29
N TRP A 3 -10.44 -8.30 1.12
CA TRP A 3 -11.40 -9.17 0.43
C TRP A 3 -11.53 -10.50 1.19
N ARG A 4 -12.73 -10.87 1.67
CA ARG A 4 -12.98 -12.18 2.29
C ARG A 4 -13.33 -13.23 1.24
N LEU A 5 -12.30 -13.74 0.55
CA LEU A 5 -12.45 -14.74 -0.52
C LEU A 5 -12.64 -16.16 0.01
N ASP A 6 -12.17 -16.42 1.23
CA ASP A 6 -12.31 -17.65 2.01
C ASP A 6 -13.74 -17.86 2.51
N GLU A 7 -14.40 -16.78 2.91
CA GLU A 7 -15.77 -16.75 3.42
C GLU A 7 -16.58 -15.67 2.68
N LEU A 8 -16.85 -15.88 1.39
CA LEU A 8 -17.52 -14.87 0.56
C LEU A 8 -18.94 -14.59 1.06
N ASP A 9 -19.16 -13.37 1.54
CA ASP A 9 -20.47 -12.89 1.97
C ASP A 9 -21.46 -12.89 0.79
N PRO A 10 -22.68 -13.46 0.92
CA PRO A 10 -23.66 -13.51 -0.16
C PRO A 10 -24.09 -12.14 -0.72
N ARG A 11 -23.87 -11.06 0.02
CA ARG A 11 -24.14 -9.67 -0.37
C ARG A 11 -23.07 -9.08 -1.28
N VAL A 12 -21.88 -9.69 -1.38
CA VAL A 12 -20.88 -9.30 -2.38
C VAL A 12 -21.40 -9.68 -3.77
N ASP A 13 -21.43 -8.68 -4.65
CA ASP A 13 -21.99 -8.83 -5.98
C ASP A 13 -21.12 -9.74 -6.86
N PRO A 14 -21.70 -10.66 -7.66
CA PRO A 14 -20.95 -11.49 -8.60
C PRO A 14 -20.18 -10.72 -9.69
N ASN A 15 -20.48 -9.44 -9.92
CA ASN A 15 -19.68 -8.57 -10.79
C ASN A 15 -18.38 -8.11 -10.14
N VAL A 16 -18.30 -8.09 -8.80
CA VAL A 16 -17.10 -7.71 -8.04
C VAL A 16 -16.24 -8.94 -7.73
N VAL A 17 -16.85 -10.07 -7.39
CA VAL A 17 -16.13 -11.32 -7.13
C VAL A 17 -16.81 -12.49 -7.83
N ASN A 18 -16.06 -13.21 -8.66
CA ASN A 18 -16.54 -14.43 -9.30
C ASN A 18 -16.80 -15.50 -8.24
N ARG A 19 -18.05 -15.94 -8.12
CA ARG A 19 -18.47 -16.86 -7.05
C ARG A 19 -17.87 -18.27 -7.17
N ASP A 20 -17.57 -18.70 -8.40
CA ASP A 20 -17.04 -20.03 -8.67
C ASP A 20 -15.52 -20.06 -8.50
N THR A 21 -14.84 -19.07 -9.08
CA THR A 21 -13.37 -19.04 -9.12
C THR A 21 -12.74 -18.30 -7.95
N ARG A 22 -13.56 -17.56 -7.18
CA ARG A 22 -13.14 -16.62 -6.12
C ARG A 22 -12.23 -15.49 -6.62
N ALA A 23 -12.15 -15.27 -7.94
CA ALA A 23 -11.37 -14.17 -8.50
C ALA A 23 -12.07 -12.82 -8.22
N ILE A 24 -11.30 -11.84 -7.76
CA ILE A 24 -11.74 -10.45 -7.71
C ILE A 24 -11.79 -9.93 -9.15
N ARG A 25 -12.96 -9.52 -9.59
CA ARG A 25 -13.22 -9.08 -10.95
C ARG A 25 -12.94 -7.59 -11.04
N TYR A 26 -12.29 -7.16 -12.11
CA TYR A 26 -12.08 -5.73 -12.39
C TYR A 26 -12.37 -5.43 -13.86
N TYR A 27 -12.68 -4.17 -14.12
CA TYR A 27 -13.03 -3.66 -15.44
C TYR A 27 -12.12 -2.50 -15.77
N LEU A 28 -11.75 -2.37 -17.04
CA LEU A 28 -10.88 -1.29 -17.50
C LEU A 28 -11.67 -0.36 -18.43
N ALA A 29 -11.62 0.95 -18.18
CA ALA A 29 -12.13 1.91 -19.13
C ALA A 29 -11.28 1.89 -20.40
N ARG A 30 -11.92 1.57 -21.54
CA ARG A 30 -11.22 1.28 -22.80
C ARG A 30 -10.43 2.45 -23.37
N ASP A 31 -10.75 3.66 -22.95
CA ASP A 31 -10.18 4.90 -23.47
C ASP A 31 -8.86 5.30 -22.78
N ALA A 32 -8.46 4.57 -21.73
CA ALA A 32 -7.19 4.75 -21.00
C ALA A 32 -6.89 6.23 -20.73
N TRP A 33 -5.64 6.68 -20.81
CA TRP A 33 -5.31 8.11 -20.84
C TRP A 33 -5.16 8.64 -22.27
N SER A 34 -4.31 7.99 -23.06
CA SER A 34 -3.97 8.38 -24.44
C SER A 34 -4.61 7.43 -25.45
N GLU A 35 -5.33 7.98 -26.44
CA GLU A 35 -5.93 7.18 -27.52
C GLU A 35 -4.88 6.35 -28.28
N GLN A 36 -3.67 6.90 -28.46
CA GLN A 36 -2.60 6.25 -29.22
C GLN A 36 -1.87 5.16 -28.42
N ASN A 37 -1.82 5.30 -27.10
CA ASN A 37 -1.10 4.37 -26.21
C ASN A 37 -2.04 3.51 -25.35
N ALA A 38 -3.35 3.58 -25.59
CA ALA A 38 -4.36 3.00 -24.69
C ALA A 38 -4.08 1.53 -24.37
N GLU A 39 -3.80 0.71 -25.38
CA GLU A 39 -3.49 -0.71 -25.16
C GLU A 39 -2.27 -0.91 -24.24
N ALA A 40 -1.21 -0.12 -24.43
CA ALA A 40 -0.01 -0.21 -23.62
C ALA A 40 -0.24 0.28 -22.18
N GLU A 41 -1.07 1.30 -21.98
CA GLU A 41 -1.50 1.79 -20.67
C GLU A 41 -2.34 0.75 -19.92
N LEU A 42 -3.31 0.14 -20.61
CA LEU A 42 -4.11 -0.95 -20.05
C LEU A 42 -3.24 -2.18 -19.73
N ASN A 43 -2.25 -2.49 -20.57
CA ASN A 43 -1.29 -3.56 -20.29
C ASN A 43 -0.42 -3.25 -19.06
N ALA A 44 -0.03 -2.00 -18.83
CA ALA A 44 0.69 -1.60 -17.61
C ALA A 44 -0.16 -1.84 -16.35
N VAL A 45 -1.47 -1.55 -16.40
CA VAL A 45 -2.41 -1.87 -15.31
C VAL A 45 -2.51 -3.39 -15.09
N ARG A 46 -2.60 -4.18 -16.17
CA ARG A 46 -2.60 -5.66 -16.09
C ARG A 46 -1.31 -6.22 -15.51
N THR A 47 -0.15 -5.66 -15.86
CA THR A 47 1.13 -6.07 -15.29
C THR A 47 1.15 -5.81 -13.78
N ALA A 48 0.71 -4.63 -13.34
CA ALA A 48 0.67 -4.26 -11.94
C ALA A 48 -0.18 -5.22 -11.09
N ILE A 49 -1.43 -5.50 -11.49
CA ILE A 49 -2.29 -6.46 -10.77
C ILE A 49 -1.74 -7.89 -10.84
N GLY A 50 -1.08 -8.24 -11.94
CA GLY A 50 -0.38 -9.51 -12.10
C GLY A 50 0.74 -9.73 -11.08
N GLN A 51 1.42 -8.67 -10.64
CA GLN A 51 2.43 -8.76 -9.58
C GLN A 51 1.79 -9.18 -8.24
N TRP A 52 0.67 -8.56 -7.84
CA TRP A 52 -0.06 -8.93 -6.62
C TRP A 52 -0.60 -10.36 -6.68
N GLN A 53 -1.13 -10.80 -7.82
CA GLN A 53 -1.56 -12.19 -8.02
C GLN A 53 -0.40 -13.19 -7.88
N SER A 54 0.81 -12.77 -8.24
CA SER A 54 2.00 -13.63 -8.24
C SER A 54 2.62 -13.82 -6.85
N VAL A 55 2.08 -13.16 -5.81
CA VAL A 55 2.58 -13.33 -4.44
C VAL A 55 2.38 -14.78 -3.99
N PRO A 56 3.45 -15.51 -3.63
CA PRO A 56 3.39 -16.95 -3.42
C PRO A 56 2.60 -17.32 -2.16
N GLY A 57 1.85 -18.43 -2.27
CA GLY A 57 1.11 -19.00 -1.13
C GLY A 57 -0.10 -18.18 -0.71
N THR A 58 -0.66 -17.38 -1.61
CA THR A 58 -1.87 -16.58 -1.37
C THR A 58 -3.04 -17.10 -2.21
N VAL A 59 -4.26 -16.85 -1.74
CA VAL A 59 -5.49 -17.13 -2.49
C VAL A 59 -5.87 -16.02 -3.47
N LEU A 60 -5.05 -14.97 -3.60
CA LEU A 60 -5.36 -13.85 -4.46
C LEU A 60 -5.46 -14.30 -5.91
N LYS A 61 -6.57 -13.92 -6.53
CA LYS A 61 -6.84 -14.17 -7.93
C LYS A 61 -7.65 -13.01 -8.47
N PHE A 62 -7.33 -12.60 -9.68
CA PHE A 62 -7.99 -11.51 -10.37
C PHE A 62 -8.50 -11.97 -11.74
N GLU A 63 -9.57 -11.34 -12.18
CA GLU A 63 -10.21 -11.58 -13.46
C GLU A 63 -10.53 -10.24 -14.11
N GLU A 64 -9.96 -9.96 -15.29
CA GLU A 64 -10.46 -8.86 -16.11
C GLU A 64 -11.81 -9.27 -16.69
N ALA A 65 -12.88 -8.71 -16.15
CA ALA A 65 -14.24 -9.04 -16.54
C ALA A 65 -14.67 -8.37 -17.86
N GLY A 66 -13.92 -7.35 -18.29
CA GLY A 66 -14.04 -6.76 -19.62
C GLY A 66 -13.63 -5.30 -19.69
N LEU A 67 -13.72 -4.74 -20.89
CA LEU A 67 -13.55 -3.31 -21.14
C LEU A 67 -14.90 -2.60 -21.07
N VAL A 68 -14.94 -1.46 -20.37
CA VAL A 68 -16.11 -0.59 -20.29
C VAL A 68 -15.93 0.67 -21.14
N THR A 69 -17.04 1.30 -21.52
CA THR A 69 -17.00 2.56 -22.26
C THR A 69 -16.56 3.71 -21.38
N ALA A 70 -16.00 4.77 -21.98
CA ALA A 70 -15.69 6.01 -21.27
C ALA A 70 -16.94 6.61 -20.59
N GLY A 71 -16.73 7.46 -19.59
CA GLY A 71 -17.80 8.08 -18.80
C GLY A 71 -18.20 7.27 -17.55
N VAL A 72 -17.34 6.35 -17.12
CA VAL A 72 -17.43 5.72 -15.79
C VAL A 72 -16.89 6.67 -14.72
N ASP A 73 -17.31 6.44 -13.49
CA ASP A 73 -16.86 7.18 -12.31
C ASP A 73 -16.72 6.21 -11.13
N VAL A 74 -15.93 6.58 -10.11
CA VAL A 74 -15.88 5.81 -8.86
C VAL A 74 -17.24 5.90 -8.16
N GLY A 75 -17.68 4.82 -7.53
CA GLY A 75 -18.99 4.78 -6.92
C GLY A 75 -19.31 3.44 -6.27
N ARG A 76 -20.56 3.31 -5.80
CA ARG A 76 -21.09 2.02 -5.35
C ARG A 76 -22.05 1.50 -6.40
N ASP A 77 -21.50 0.90 -7.44
CA ASP A 77 -22.24 0.41 -8.59
C ASP A 77 -22.07 -1.09 -8.85
N ASN A 78 -21.46 -1.80 -7.89
CA ASN A 78 -21.13 -3.23 -7.93
C ASN A 78 -20.10 -3.58 -9.03
N THR A 79 -19.21 -2.65 -9.36
CA THR A 79 -18.12 -2.84 -10.31
C THR A 79 -16.82 -2.41 -9.67
N ASN A 80 -15.71 -3.08 -9.97
CA ASN A 80 -14.39 -2.56 -9.64
C ASN A 80 -13.79 -1.98 -10.92
N VAL A 81 -13.90 -0.67 -11.14
CA VAL A 81 -13.44 -0.03 -12.38
C VAL A 81 -12.08 0.64 -12.20
N VAL A 82 -11.22 0.53 -13.21
CA VAL A 82 -9.99 1.30 -13.34
C VAL A 82 -10.12 2.23 -14.55
N TYR A 83 -9.99 3.54 -14.33
CA TYR A 83 -10.15 4.54 -15.39
C TYR A 83 -9.31 5.80 -15.16
N TRP A 84 -9.28 6.68 -16.17
CA TRP A 84 -8.69 8.00 -16.06
C TRP A 84 -9.79 9.05 -16.08
N VAL A 85 -9.79 9.95 -15.10
CA VAL A 85 -10.56 11.19 -15.20
C VAL A 85 -9.83 12.14 -16.15
N LYS A 86 -10.55 12.68 -17.14
CA LYS A 86 -9.97 13.51 -18.21
C LYS A 86 -10.55 14.92 -18.28
N GLU A 87 -11.51 15.22 -17.41
CA GLU A 87 -12.19 16.51 -17.36
C GLU A 87 -12.01 17.13 -15.97
N ALA A 88 -11.81 18.44 -15.95
CA ALA A 88 -11.79 19.25 -14.74
C ALA A 88 -13.03 20.13 -14.70
N ALA A 89 -13.45 20.53 -13.50
CA ALA A 89 -14.43 21.59 -13.34
C ALA A 89 -13.87 22.93 -13.82
N ALA A 90 -14.75 23.92 -14.02
CA ALA A 90 -14.39 25.24 -14.53
C ALA A 90 -13.33 25.98 -13.67
N ASN A 91 -13.22 25.65 -12.38
CA ASN A 91 -12.21 26.19 -11.46
C ASN A 91 -10.87 25.42 -11.50
N GLY A 92 -10.73 24.43 -12.39
CA GLY A 92 -9.55 23.57 -12.51
C GLY A 92 -9.51 22.40 -11.54
N ALA A 93 -10.50 22.24 -10.65
CA ALA A 93 -10.53 21.12 -9.73
C ALA A 93 -10.92 19.81 -10.43
N VAL A 94 -10.25 18.72 -10.07
CA VAL A 94 -10.51 17.39 -10.61
C VAL A 94 -11.47 16.66 -9.68
N TRP A 95 -12.74 16.59 -10.07
CA TRP A 95 -13.81 15.99 -9.29
C TRP A 95 -14.15 14.58 -9.77
N VAL A 96 -14.43 13.69 -8.82
CA VAL A 96 -14.89 12.31 -9.03
C VAL A 96 -16.00 11.98 -8.03
N ASN A 97 -16.59 10.79 -8.14
CA ASN A 97 -17.67 10.33 -7.26
C ASN A 97 -18.90 11.26 -7.28
N ASN A 98 -19.37 11.62 -8.47
CA ASN A 98 -20.45 12.58 -8.68
C ASN A 98 -20.19 13.91 -7.94
N GLU A 99 -18.99 14.48 -8.12
CA GLU A 99 -18.56 15.76 -7.53
C GLU A 99 -18.50 15.78 -5.99
N ARG A 100 -18.35 14.62 -5.35
CA ARG A 100 -18.24 14.51 -3.89
C ARG A 100 -16.80 14.44 -3.40
N MET A 101 -15.86 14.15 -4.29
CA MET A 101 -14.45 13.99 -3.96
C MET A 101 -13.58 14.75 -4.95
N GLU A 102 -12.66 15.55 -4.42
CA GLU A 102 -11.63 16.22 -5.21
C GLU A 102 -10.33 15.42 -5.13
N ILE A 103 -9.70 15.16 -6.29
CA ILE A 103 -8.42 14.45 -6.39
C ILE A 103 -7.32 15.30 -7.07
N SER A 104 -7.51 16.62 -7.11
CA SER A 104 -6.55 17.58 -7.65
C SER A 104 -5.17 17.36 -7.03
N GLY A 105 -4.14 17.23 -7.86
CA GLY A 105 -2.78 16.96 -7.40
C GLY A 105 -2.51 15.52 -6.88
N ALA A 106 -3.48 14.61 -6.85
CA ALA A 106 -3.18 13.18 -6.72
C ALA A 106 -2.59 12.63 -8.04
N LEU A 107 -1.90 11.49 -7.98
CA LEU A 107 -1.56 10.72 -9.18
C LEU A 107 -2.72 9.81 -9.55
N ALA A 108 -3.16 9.00 -8.60
CA ALA A 108 -4.34 8.19 -8.67
C ALA A 108 -4.91 8.06 -7.25
N VAL A 109 -6.13 7.52 -7.14
CA VAL A 109 -6.78 7.22 -5.86
C VAL A 109 -7.62 5.96 -6.03
N THR A 110 -7.52 5.05 -5.06
CA THR A 110 -8.39 3.88 -4.92
C THR A 110 -9.45 4.10 -3.85
N PHE A 111 -10.68 3.70 -4.15
CA PHE A 111 -11.88 3.89 -3.34
C PHE A 111 -12.44 2.54 -2.86
N PRO A 112 -11.82 1.88 -1.87
CA PRO A 112 -12.37 0.65 -1.33
C PRO A 112 -13.64 0.95 -0.53
N MET A 113 -14.70 0.21 -0.82
CA MET A 113 -15.93 0.18 -0.04
C MET A 113 -15.98 -1.12 0.75
N TYR A 114 -16.50 -1.04 1.98
CA TYR A 114 -16.48 -2.16 2.89
C TYR A 114 -17.67 -2.18 3.83
N PHE A 115 -17.99 -3.36 4.34
CA PHE A 115 -18.92 -3.53 5.46
C PHE A 115 -18.24 -3.18 6.80
N ASP A 116 -19.03 -3.03 7.86
CA ASP A 116 -18.57 -2.72 9.22
C ASP A 116 -17.53 -3.73 9.77
N ASP A 117 -17.51 -4.95 9.24
CA ASP A 117 -16.55 -6.00 9.60
C ASP A 117 -15.22 -5.91 8.83
N HIS A 118 -15.03 -4.82 8.08
CA HIS A 118 -13.87 -4.51 7.23
C HIS A 118 -13.69 -5.47 6.04
N THR A 119 -14.75 -6.14 5.61
CA THR A 119 -14.78 -6.89 4.34
C THR A 119 -14.94 -5.92 3.18
N ILE A 120 -13.99 -5.90 2.25
CA ILE A 120 -14.08 -5.14 1.00
C ILE A 120 -15.19 -5.75 0.14
N VAL A 121 -16.04 -4.90 -0.43
CA VAL A 121 -17.19 -5.28 -1.26
C VAL A 121 -17.15 -4.65 -2.64
N GLU A 122 -16.31 -3.64 -2.85
CA GLU A 122 -16.09 -2.91 -4.09
C GLU A 122 -14.80 -2.09 -3.92
N ALA A 123 -14.06 -1.84 -4.98
CA ALA A 123 -12.91 -0.96 -4.99
C ALA A 123 -12.70 -0.40 -6.40
N ASP A 124 -12.97 0.89 -6.58
CA ASP A 124 -12.67 1.59 -7.82
C ASP A 124 -11.34 2.30 -7.76
N MET A 125 -10.74 2.53 -8.92
CA MET A 125 -9.45 3.19 -9.05
C MET A 125 -9.53 4.24 -10.16
N VAL A 126 -9.18 5.47 -9.81
CA VAL A 126 -9.14 6.59 -10.75
C VAL A 126 -7.74 7.17 -10.85
N PHE A 127 -7.24 7.27 -12.07
CA PHE A 127 -6.02 7.97 -12.40
C PHE A 127 -6.35 9.42 -12.78
N ASN A 128 -5.57 10.36 -12.27
CA ASN A 128 -5.72 11.76 -12.64
C ASN A 128 -5.14 11.97 -14.05
N GLY A 129 -6.00 12.00 -15.07
CA GLY A 129 -5.61 12.29 -16.46
C GLY A 129 -5.64 13.78 -16.83
N VAL A 130 -6.03 14.65 -15.90
CA VAL A 130 -6.18 16.10 -16.10
C VAL A 130 -4.87 16.83 -15.83
N ASP A 131 -4.36 16.73 -14.60
CA ASP A 131 -3.18 17.48 -14.15
C ASP A 131 -1.90 16.66 -14.25
N ARG A 132 -2.01 15.36 -14.57
CA ARG A 132 -0.88 14.42 -14.67
C ARG A 132 -0.73 13.90 -16.08
N ARG A 133 0.54 13.69 -16.43
CA ARG A 133 0.96 13.08 -17.68
C ARG A 133 1.48 11.68 -17.40
N TRP A 134 1.25 10.76 -18.34
CA TRP A 134 1.48 9.34 -18.16
C TRP A 134 2.39 8.77 -19.25
N PHE A 135 3.18 7.76 -18.88
CA PHE A 135 3.98 7.00 -19.83
C PHE A 135 4.10 5.53 -19.39
N VAL A 136 4.49 4.68 -20.33
CA VAL A 136 4.52 3.20 -20.18
C VAL A 136 5.85 2.56 -20.58
N ASP A 137 6.79 3.33 -21.13
CA ASP A 137 8.09 2.80 -21.52
C ASP A 137 9.01 2.68 -20.30
N TYR A 138 9.15 1.45 -19.78
CA TYR A 138 10.05 1.13 -18.67
C TYR A 138 11.51 1.53 -18.91
N ASN A 139 11.97 1.56 -20.17
CA ASN A 139 13.36 1.92 -20.48
C ASN A 139 13.59 3.45 -20.44
N ASN A 140 12.52 4.25 -20.38
CA ASN A 140 12.60 5.69 -20.22
C ASN A 140 12.63 6.09 -18.74
N SER A 141 13.67 5.68 -18.02
CA SER A 141 13.76 5.86 -16.57
C SER A 141 13.82 7.33 -16.11
N PHE A 142 14.17 8.26 -17.01
CA PHE A 142 14.27 9.70 -16.72
C PHE A 142 13.08 10.52 -17.25
N SER A 143 11.97 9.86 -17.60
CA SER A 143 10.74 10.57 -17.95
C SER A 143 10.33 11.55 -16.85
N VAL A 144 9.86 12.73 -17.24
CA VAL A 144 9.24 13.70 -16.33
C VAL A 144 7.76 13.40 -16.06
N ASP A 145 7.20 12.44 -16.81
CA ASP A 145 5.82 11.97 -16.68
C ASP A 145 5.75 10.81 -15.67
N ASN A 146 4.54 10.35 -15.34
CA ASN A 146 4.30 9.33 -14.32
C ASN A 146 4.18 7.94 -14.93
N PHE A 147 4.89 6.96 -14.37
CA PHE A 147 4.91 5.61 -14.90
C PHE A 147 3.64 4.86 -14.49
N VAL A 148 2.81 4.48 -15.46
CA VAL A 148 1.48 3.89 -15.21
C VAL A 148 1.57 2.65 -14.33
N GLU A 149 2.49 1.74 -14.61
CA GLU A 149 2.61 0.47 -13.86
C GLU A 149 2.95 0.71 -12.39
N ALA A 150 3.86 1.63 -12.06
CA ALA A 150 4.23 1.92 -10.67
C ALA A 150 3.05 2.47 -9.87
N VAL A 151 2.28 3.40 -10.46
CA VAL A 151 1.11 3.99 -9.79
C VAL A 151 0.00 2.94 -9.68
N ALA A 152 -0.28 2.20 -10.75
CA ALA A 152 -1.25 1.10 -10.70
C ALA A 152 -0.88 0.07 -9.63
N LEU A 153 0.40 -0.28 -9.50
CA LEU A 153 0.88 -1.24 -8.51
C LEU A 153 0.61 -0.76 -7.08
N HIS A 154 0.86 0.52 -6.80
CA HIS A 154 0.53 1.17 -5.53
C HIS A 154 -0.98 1.15 -5.25
N GLU A 155 -1.78 1.61 -6.21
CA GLU A 155 -3.23 1.66 -6.08
C GLU A 155 -3.85 0.28 -5.90
N PHE A 156 -3.33 -0.75 -6.57
CA PHE A 156 -3.77 -2.12 -6.33
C PHE A 156 -3.42 -2.63 -4.93
N GLY A 157 -2.43 -2.06 -4.26
CA GLY A 157 -2.21 -2.31 -2.84
C GLY A 157 -3.36 -1.81 -1.97
N HIS A 158 -3.85 -0.59 -2.22
CA HIS A 158 -5.08 -0.09 -1.58
C HIS A 158 -6.31 -0.91 -1.97
N PHE A 159 -6.40 -1.33 -3.24
CA PHE A 159 -7.46 -2.19 -3.75
C PHE A 159 -7.56 -3.50 -2.98
N ILE A 160 -6.43 -4.08 -2.54
CA ILE A 160 -6.40 -5.27 -1.70
C ILE A 160 -6.36 -4.96 -0.19
N GLY A 161 -6.56 -3.71 0.22
CA GLY A 161 -6.72 -3.32 1.61
C GLY A 161 -5.45 -2.93 2.36
N LEU A 162 -4.33 -2.70 1.67
CA LEU A 162 -3.11 -2.19 2.29
C LEU A 162 -3.20 -0.67 2.53
N GLN A 163 -2.59 -0.23 3.62
CA GLN A 163 -2.31 1.19 3.89
C GLN A 163 -0.89 1.54 3.45
N HIS A 164 -0.53 2.82 3.54
CA HIS A 164 0.83 3.24 3.18
C HIS A 164 1.89 2.64 4.12
N SER A 165 3.02 2.26 3.53
CA SER A 165 4.19 1.77 4.24
C SER A 165 5.05 2.94 4.75
N PRO A 166 5.64 2.83 5.95
CA PRO A 166 6.62 3.81 6.44
C PRO A 166 7.98 3.70 5.74
N LEU A 167 8.17 2.78 4.79
CA LEU A 167 9.42 2.61 4.07
C LEU A 167 9.44 3.50 2.82
N GLY A 168 10.37 4.46 2.74
CA GLY A 168 10.44 5.39 1.59
C GLY A 168 10.80 4.80 0.23
N ALA A 169 10.99 3.48 0.13
CA ALA A 169 11.21 2.77 -1.12
C ALA A 169 10.14 1.69 -1.38
N ALA A 170 9.17 1.54 -0.47
CA ALA A 170 8.06 0.60 -0.62
C ALA A 170 7.18 0.95 -1.82
N THR A 171 6.58 -0.07 -2.41
CA THR A 171 5.48 0.11 -3.36
C THR A 171 4.37 0.92 -2.71
N MET A 172 4.05 0.63 -1.45
CA MET A 172 3.02 1.32 -0.68
C MET A 172 3.51 2.62 -0.03
N PHE A 173 4.65 3.16 -0.43
CA PHE A 173 5.07 4.47 0.06
C PHE A 173 4.18 5.57 -0.53
N SER A 174 3.69 6.49 0.31
CA SER A 174 2.69 7.52 -0.07
C SER A 174 3.16 8.57 -1.07
N ARG A 175 4.44 8.56 -1.43
CA ARG A 175 5.03 9.51 -2.35
C ARG A 175 5.88 8.80 -3.39
N THR A 176 5.48 8.92 -4.64
CA THR A 176 6.25 8.47 -5.79
C THR A 176 6.76 9.66 -6.59
N GLY A 177 7.92 9.49 -7.23
CA GLY A 177 8.51 10.49 -8.12
C GLY A 177 8.18 10.20 -9.59
N ALA A 178 8.42 11.19 -10.45
CA ALA A 178 8.35 11.01 -11.90
C ALA A 178 9.38 9.98 -12.39
N GLY A 179 9.11 9.39 -13.55
CA GLY A 179 9.98 8.38 -14.16
C GLY A 179 9.79 6.99 -13.55
N VAL A 180 10.78 6.12 -13.77
CA VAL A 180 10.78 4.74 -13.28
C VAL A 180 11.51 4.74 -11.94
N GLY A 181 10.73 4.85 -10.86
CA GLY A 181 11.23 4.92 -9.48
C GLY A 181 11.53 3.56 -8.86
N LEU A 182 11.80 3.56 -7.54
CA LEU A 182 12.04 2.34 -6.76
C LEU A 182 10.78 1.46 -6.58
N ALA A 183 9.61 2.03 -6.83
CA ALA A 183 8.29 1.43 -6.57
C ALA A 183 7.70 0.65 -7.76
N VAL A 184 8.53 0.11 -8.66
CA VAL A 184 8.10 -0.68 -9.84
C VAL A 184 7.98 -2.19 -9.59
N GLY A 185 8.14 -2.62 -8.33
CA GLY A 185 7.94 -4.00 -7.94
C GLY A 185 7.71 -4.14 -6.45
N LEU A 186 7.06 -5.24 -6.07
CA LEU A 186 6.75 -5.56 -4.67
C LEU A 186 8.03 -5.82 -3.87
N LEU A 187 8.21 -5.15 -2.73
CA LEU A 187 9.24 -5.51 -1.78
C LEU A 187 8.79 -6.69 -0.91
N LYS A 188 9.73 -7.17 -0.08
CA LYS A 188 9.43 -8.17 0.93
C LYS A 188 8.36 -7.70 1.94
N ASP A 189 8.27 -6.38 2.16
CA ASP A 189 7.26 -5.75 3.00
C ASP A 189 5.85 -5.99 2.43
N GLU A 190 5.62 -5.68 1.14
CA GLU A 190 4.35 -5.93 0.47
C GLU A 190 4.02 -7.43 0.34
N ILE A 191 5.02 -8.26 0.06
CA ILE A 191 4.84 -9.73 0.00
C ILE A 191 4.36 -10.25 1.36
N ALA A 192 5.00 -9.83 2.46
CA ALA A 192 4.62 -10.26 3.80
C ALA A 192 3.21 -9.75 4.18
N ALA A 193 2.88 -8.49 3.85
CA ALA A 193 1.56 -7.93 4.10
C ALA A 193 0.46 -8.68 3.31
N THR A 194 0.73 -9.00 2.04
CA THR A 194 -0.19 -9.76 1.19
C THR A 194 -0.38 -11.18 1.70
N GLN A 195 0.71 -11.85 2.10
CA GLN A 195 0.65 -13.18 2.71
C GLN A 195 -0.11 -13.16 4.04
N ALA A 196 0.05 -12.11 4.86
CA ALA A 196 -0.69 -11.99 6.11
C ALA A 196 -2.21 -11.87 5.88
N LEU A 197 -2.63 -11.13 4.85
CA LEU A 197 -4.05 -10.92 4.56
C LEU A 197 -4.71 -12.08 3.79
N TYR A 198 -3.97 -12.68 2.85
CA TYR A 198 -4.49 -13.60 1.84
C TYR A 198 -3.78 -14.95 1.78
N GLY A 199 -2.88 -15.23 2.73
CA GLY A 199 -2.11 -16.46 2.75
C GLY A 199 -3.00 -17.70 2.92
N GLU A 200 -2.73 -18.73 2.13
CA GLU A 200 -3.34 -20.04 2.32
C GLU A 200 -2.94 -20.61 3.69
N PRO A 201 -3.84 -21.30 4.42
CA PRO A 201 -3.53 -21.83 5.75
C PRO A 201 -2.24 -22.68 5.80
N ALA A 202 -2.00 -23.50 4.77
CA ALA A 202 -0.80 -24.33 4.68
C ALA A 202 0.48 -23.53 4.42
N ALA A 203 0.39 -22.40 3.71
CA ALA A 203 1.51 -21.49 3.50
C ALA A 203 1.82 -20.70 4.78
N LEU A 204 0.80 -20.14 5.42
CA LEU A 204 0.91 -19.42 6.69
C LEU A 204 1.49 -20.27 7.82
N ALA A 205 1.14 -21.56 7.89
CA ALA A 205 1.70 -22.49 8.88
C ALA A 205 3.23 -22.65 8.79
N ARG A 206 3.85 -22.31 7.64
CA ARG A 206 5.31 -22.34 7.45
C ARG A 206 6.00 -21.04 7.86
N LEU A 207 5.22 -19.99 8.10
CA LEU A 207 5.69 -18.65 8.45
C LEU A 207 5.48 -18.41 9.95
N GLY A 208 6.20 -17.44 10.51
CA GLY A 208 6.05 -16.99 11.89
C GLY A 208 5.52 -15.56 11.96
N SER A 209 5.33 -15.09 13.19
CA SER A 209 5.05 -13.68 13.46
C SER A 209 5.85 -13.18 14.65
N ILE A 210 6.06 -11.87 14.71
CA ILE A 210 6.63 -11.17 15.86
C ILE A 210 5.64 -10.07 16.25
N THR A 211 5.19 -10.10 17.49
CA THR A 211 4.27 -9.11 18.06
C THR A 211 4.90 -8.45 19.28
N GLY A 212 4.36 -7.32 19.71
CA GLY A 212 4.82 -6.70 20.95
C GLY A 212 4.23 -5.33 21.17
N LYS A 213 4.77 -4.63 22.16
CA LYS A 213 4.39 -3.26 22.50
C LYS A 213 5.56 -2.31 22.53
N VAL A 214 5.31 -1.07 22.12
CA VAL A 214 6.23 0.07 22.32
C VAL A 214 5.69 0.95 23.45
N THR A 215 6.52 1.17 24.46
CA THR A 215 6.20 1.97 25.64
C THR A 215 7.19 3.09 25.86
N MET A 216 6.74 4.20 26.43
CA MET A 216 7.59 5.31 26.88
C MET A 216 7.25 5.62 28.34
N GLY A 217 8.11 5.19 29.26
CA GLY A 217 7.81 5.22 30.70
C GLY A 217 6.61 4.32 31.02
N ARG A 218 5.51 4.91 31.52
CA ARG A 218 4.23 4.19 31.75
C ARG A 218 3.23 4.35 30.60
N GLY A 219 3.57 5.13 29.57
CA GLY A 219 2.71 5.39 28.42
C GLY A 219 2.90 4.40 27.28
N LEU A 220 1.88 4.29 26.43
CA LEU A 220 1.89 3.55 25.18
C LEU A 220 2.30 4.50 24.06
N VAL A 221 3.11 4.03 23.11
CA VAL A 221 3.59 4.87 22.01
C VAL A 221 2.78 4.55 20.77
N PHE A 222 1.96 5.51 20.34
CA PHE A 222 1.22 5.46 19.09
C PHE A 222 2.10 5.96 17.93
N GLY A 223 2.06 5.28 16.78
CA GLY A 223 2.76 5.78 15.60
C GLY A 223 4.27 5.55 15.57
N ALA A 224 4.80 4.69 16.44
CA ALA A 224 6.18 4.22 16.34
C ALA A 224 6.35 3.24 15.17
N VAL A 225 7.33 3.50 14.31
CA VAL A 225 7.73 2.61 13.22
C VAL A 225 8.57 1.47 13.79
N VAL A 226 8.18 0.23 13.52
CA VAL A 226 8.93 -0.98 13.87
C VAL A 226 9.45 -1.60 12.59
N LEU A 227 10.76 -1.82 12.52
CA LEU A 227 11.45 -2.39 11.37
C LEU A 227 12.03 -3.75 11.73
N ALA A 228 11.79 -4.77 10.92
CA ALA A 228 12.47 -6.06 10.98
C ALA A 228 13.46 -6.22 9.83
N GLU A 229 14.73 -6.44 10.19
CA GLU A 229 15.83 -6.63 9.25
C GLU A 229 16.40 -8.05 9.36
N ASP A 230 16.84 -8.60 8.24
CA ASP A 230 17.58 -9.86 8.23
C ASP A 230 19.05 -9.66 8.68
N ALA A 231 19.81 -10.76 8.66
CA ALA A 231 21.23 -10.77 9.01
C ALA A 231 22.10 -9.88 8.10
N HIS A 232 21.66 -9.60 6.88
CA HIS A 232 22.35 -8.78 5.89
C HIS A 232 21.95 -7.30 5.96
N GLY A 233 20.94 -6.96 6.78
CA GLY A 233 20.42 -5.60 6.90
C GLY A 233 19.35 -5.25 5.88
N ASN A 234 18.83 -6.25 5.15
CA ASN A 234 17.66 -6.02 4.29
C ASN A 234 16.44 -5.86 5.18
N ILE A 235 15.63 -4.83 4.92
CA ILE A 235 14.32 -4.69 5.55
C ILE A 235 13.41 -5.76 4.97
N ILE A 236 12.82 -6.56 5.85
CA ILE A 236 11.95 -7.68 5.48
C ILE A 236 10.49 -7.28 5.67
N GLN A 237 10.21 -6.54 6.75
CA GLN A 237 8.88 -6.04 7.03
C GLN A 237 8.97 -4.80 7.92
N SER A 238 7.96 -3.95 7.81
CA SER A 238 7.74 -2.79 8.65
C SER A 238 6.28 -2.74 9.12
N THR A 239 6.05 -2.06 10.24
CA THR A 239 4.71 -1.70 10.68
C THR A 239 4.78 -0.42 11.49
N VAL A 240 3.61 0.19 11.72
CA VAL A 240 3.44 1.28 12.67
C VAL A 240 2.63 0.75 13.86
N THR A 241 2.89 1.28 15.06
CA THR A 241 2.16 0.89 16.27
C THR A 241 0.79 1.54 16.34
N GLU A 242 -0.18 0.76 16.81
CA GLU A 242 -1.54 1.19 17.09
C GLU A 242 -1.62 2.12 18.31
N ARG A 243 -2.79 2.73 18.55
CA ARG A 243 -3.01 3.66 19.69
C ARG A 243 -2.75 3.02 21.06
N ASN A 244 -2.86 1.70 21.14
CA ASN A 244 -2.55 0.92 22.33
C ASN A 244 -1.06 0.49 22.42
N GLY A 245 -0.20 1.04 21.55
CA GLY A 245 1.22 0.77 21.46
C GLY A 245 1.58 -0.61 20.90
N GLN A 246 0.60 -1.41 20.46
CA GLN A 246 0.86 -2.74 19.90
C GLN A 246 1.35 -2.65 18.47
N TYR A 247 2.20 -3.59 18.09
CA TYR A 247 2.62 -3.80 16.72
C TYR A 247 2.61 -5.29 16.38
N GLU A 248 2.44 -5.58 15.09
CA GLU A 248 2.45 -6.94 14.57
C GLU A 248 3.28 -7.00 13.27
N LEU A 249 4.17 -7.98 13.20
CA LEU A 249 4.92 -8.34 12.00
C LEU A 249 4.54 -9.78 11.67
N MET A 250 3.76 -9.96 10.62
CA MET A 250 3.15 -11.23 10.25
C MET A 250 3.75 -11.82 8.98
N ALA A 251 3.54 -13.12 8.77
CA ALA A 251 4.00 -13.86 7.59
C ALA A 251 5.54 -13.79 7.38
N LEU A 252 6.30 -13.77 8.47
CA LEU A 252 7.76 -13.75 8.42
C LEU A 252 8.32 -15.16 8.11
N PRO A 253 9.22 -15.30 7.13
CA PRO A 253 9.99 -16.53 6.97
C PRO A 253 10.71 -16.94 8.27
N PRO A 254 10.89 -18.24 8.53
CA PRO A 254 11.62 -18.70 9.72
C PRO A 254 13.07 -18.21 9.72
N ALA A 255 13.39 -17.30 10.64
CA ALA A 255 14.73 -16.73 10.80
C ALA A 255 14.85 -15.98 12.13
N THR A 256 16.08 -15.58 12.46
CA THR A 256 16.33 -14.57 13.49
C THR A 256 16.37 -13.20 12.82
N TYR A 257 15.54 -12.28 13.30
CA TYR A 257 15.44 -10.91 12.83
C TYR A 257 16.05 -9.94 13.82
N ARG A 258 16.60 -8.84 13.31
CA ARG A 258 16.99 -7.67 14.10
C ARG A 258 15.90 -6.62 13.98
N LEU A 259 15.26 -6.29 15.10
CA LEU A 259 14.19 -5.32 15.17
C LEU A 259 14.67 -4.04 15.83
N ARG A 260 14.21 -2.90 15.31
CA ARG A 260 14.41 -1.57 15.91
C ARG A 260 13.15 -0.73 15.77
N VAL A 261 13.04 0.26 16.65
CA VAL A 261 11.91 1.19 16.68
C VAL A 261 12.41 2.61 16.43
N ALA A 262 11.70 3.36 15.61
CA ALA A 262 11.96 4.77 15.32
C ALA A 262 10.66 5.59 15.31
N PRO A 263 10.71 6.88 15.67
CA PRO A 263 9.55 7.75 15.53
C PRO A 263 9.26 8.04 14.05
N LEU A 264 7.99 8.26 13.73
CA LEU A 264 7.63 9.06 12.55
C LEU A 264 8.13 10.50 12.73
N HIS A 265 8.05 11.30 11.68
CA HIS A 265 8.55 12.68 11.72
C HIS A 265 7.45 13.66 12.06
N SER A 266 7.80 14.71 12.81
CA SER A 266 6.88 15.80 13.12
C SER A 266 6.42 16.49 11.82
N PRO A 267 5.14 16.89 11.69
CA PRO A 267 4.66 17.68 10.56
C PRO A 267 5.39 19.02 10.41
N ASP A 268 5.97 19.55 11.50
CA ASP A 268 6.72 20.80 11.53
C ASP A 268 8.20 20.66 11.09
N THR A 269 8.64 19.45 10.76
CA THR A 269 10.04 19.18 10.41
C THR A 269 10.41 19.85 9.09
N GLN A 270 11.53 20.59 9.08
CA GLN A 270 12.06 21.29 7.90
C GLN A 270 13.52 20.91 7.61
N PRO A 271 13.89 20.62 6.34
CA PRO A 271 13.00 20.37 5.19
C PRO A 271 12.01 19.21 5.42
N GLN A 272 10.98 19.11 4.58
CA GLN A 272 9.94 18.09 4.70
C GLN A 272 10.56 16.69 4.88
N PRO A 273 10.15 15.94 5.91
CA PRO A 273 10.70 14.63 6.19
C PRO A 273 10.09 13.56 5.27
N LEU A 274 10.79 12.43 5.11
CA LEU A 274 10.38 11.37 4.18
C LEU A 274 9.05 10.68 4.56
N VAL A 275 8.67 10.62 5.84
CA VAL A 275 7.42 9.97 6.25
C VAL A 275 6.88 10.65 7.51
N ARG A 276 5.63 11.13 7.46
CA ARG A 276 4.88 11.65 8.61
C ARG A 276 3.73 10.72 8.96
N ASP A 277 3.01 11.04 10.02
CA ASP A 277 1.79 10.34 10.43
C ASP A 277 0.70 10.33 9.36
N ILE A 278 0.36 11.49 8.80
CA ILE A 278 -0.66 11.59 7.74
C ILE A 278 -0.26 10.84 6.47
N ASP A 279 1.04 10.63 6.27
CA ASP A 279 1.58 9.89 5.14
C ASP A 279 1.35 8.36 5.31
N ILE A 280 1.06 7.88 6.54
CA ILE A 280 0.66 6.48 6.82
C ILE A 280 -0.84 6.31 6.59
N SER A 281 -1.64 7.12 7.29
CA SER A 281 -3.08 7.28 7.08
C SER A 281 -3.61 8.41 7.97
N ILE A 282 -4.83 8.88 7.67
CA ILE A 282 -5.52 9.88 8.51
C ILE A 282 -5.74 9.38 9.95
N GLU A 283 -5.93 8.07 10.14
CA GLU A 283 -6.14 7.47 11.46
C GLU A 283 -4.89 7.56 12.35
N HIS A 284 -3.72 7.68 11.72
CA HIS A 284 -2.42 7.78 12.36
C HIS A 284 -2.04 9.20 12.77
N GLU A 285 -2.83 10.21 12.41
CA GLU A 285 -2.60 11.59 12.81
C GLU A 285 -2.49 11.73 14.34
N GLY A 286 -1.45 12.46 14.77
CA GLY A 286 -1.09 12.62 16.17
C GLY A 286 -0.17 11.52 16.71
N ALA A 287 0.59 10.86 15.83
CA ALA A 287 1.65 9.94 16.23
C ALA A 287 2.65 10.59 17.21
N GLU A 288 3.15 9.80 18.17
CA GLU A 288 4.19 10.26 19.08
C GLU A 288 5.54 10.29 18.36
N THR A 289 6.12 11.48 18.24
CA THR A 289 7.40 11.70 17.53
C THR A 289 8.55 12.07 18.47
N LYS A 290 8.27 12.29 19.76
CA LYS A 290 9.21 12.82 20.77
C LYS A 290 9.91 11.70 21.54
N PHE A 291 10.41 10.70 20.83
CA PHE A 291 11.27 9.65 21.39
C PHE A 291 12.49 9.35 20.51
N ARG A 292 13.53 8.77 21.11
CA ARG A 292 14.77 8.39 20.42
C ARG A 292 14.62 7.01 19.76
N PRO A 293 15.14 6.81 18.53
CA PRO A 293 15.25 5.48 17.96
C PRO A 293 16.00 4.50 18.88
N THR A 294 15.63 3.23 18.86
CA THR A 294 16.30 2.19 19.63
C THR A 294 17.50 1.61 18.89
N GLY A 295 18.40 0.97 19.64
CA GLY A 295 19.29 -0.04 19.05
C GLY A 295 18.50 -1.28 18.63
N TYR A 296 19.20 -2.23 18.02
CA TYR A 296 18.59 -3.51 17.62
C TYR A 296 18.34 -4.42 18.82
N LYS A 297 17.19 -5.10 18.78
CA LYS A 297 16.91 -6.31 19.56
C LYS A 297 16.71 -7.47 18.60
N GLN A 298 16.87 -8.70 19.07
CA GLN A 298 16.64 -9.88 18.24
C GLN A 298 15.36 -10.60 18.62
N ALA A 299 14.66 -11.14 17.63
CA ALA A 299 13.55 -12.06 17.82
C ALA A 299 13.60 -13.15 16.75
N VAL A 300 13.12 -14.34 17.10
CA VAL A 300 13.07 -15.49 16.20
C VAL A 300 11.64 -15.63 15.69
N ALA A 301 11.44 -15.64 14.38
CA ALA A 301 10.20 -16.10 13.77
C ALA A 301 10.30 -17.62 13.58
N SER A 302 9.31 -18.37 14.05
CA SER A 302 9.24 -19.83 13.90
C SER A 302 7.94 -20.22 13.21
N PRO A 303 7.93 -21.30 12.39
CA PRO A 303 6.73 -21.75 11.70
C PRO A 303 5.54 -21.93 12.65
N GLY A 304 4.40 -21.33 12.31
CA GLY A 304 3.14 -21.44 13.04
C GLY A 304 3.17 -20.85 14.46
N LYS A 305 4.18 -20.04 14.79
CA LYS A 305 4.33 -19.45 16.13
C LYS A 305 4.43 -17.93 16.06
N SER A 306 3.90 -17.29 17.10
CA SER A 306 4.11 -15.88 17.37
C SER A 306 5.11 -15.72 18.51
N SER A 307 6.15 -14.91 18.27
CA SER A 307 7.13 -14.50 19.29
C SER A 307 6.81 -13.10 19.77
N THR A 308 7.03 -12.82 21.05
CA THR A 308 6.80 -11.49 21.62
C THR A 308 8.12 -10.75 21.83
N LEU A 309 8.20 -9.48 21.41
CA LEU A 309 9.33 -8.60 21.68
C LEU A 309 8.89 -7.16 22.01
N ASP A 310 8.99 -6.78 23.27
CA ASP A 310 8.62 -5.42 23.68
C ASP A 310 9.78 -4.42 23.56
N PHE A 311 9.44 -3.16 23.30
CA PHE A 311 10.36 -2.03 23.27
C PHE A 311 9.97 -0.99 24.32
N ALA A 312 10.97 -0.55 25.09
CA ALA A 312 10.88 0.65 25.91
C ALA A 312 11.74 1.72 25.26
N VAL A 313 11.13 2.83 24.86
CA VAL A 313 11.79 3.97 24.23
C VAL A 313 11.98 5.09 25.25
N ASN A 314 13.00 5.92 25.01
CA ASN A 314 13.30 7.07 25.85
C ASN A 314 12.86 8.35 25.15
N LYS A 315 12.29 9.28 25.92
CA LYS A 315 11.93 10.62 25.43
C LYS A 315 13.13 11.31 24.78
N GLY A 316 12.90 12.01 23.68
CA GLY A 316 13.92 12.73 22.95
C GLY A 316 13.52 12.96 21.50
N SER A 317 14.51 13.00 20.60
CA SER A 317 14.29 13.15 19.16
C SER A 317 15.25 12.23 18.41
N ALA A 318 14.87 11.89 17.17
CA ALA A 318 15.82 11.27 16.25
C ALA A 318 16.98 12.25 15.96
N PRO A 319 18.24 11.77 15.93
CA PRO A 319 19.40 12.63 15.71
C PRO A 319 19.50 13.15 14.27
N PHE A 320 18.89 12.44 13.32
CA PHE A 320 18.74 12.83 11.92
C PHE A 320 17.46 12.18 11.37
N TYR A 321 17.04 12.64 10.21
CA TYR A 321 15.98 12.01 9.42
C TYR A 321 16.37 11.96 7.95
N ILE A 322 15.72 11.07 7.21
CA ILE A 322 15.83 11.02 5.75
C ILE A 322 14.76 11.96 5.20
N SER A 323 15.14 12.85 4.28
CA SER A 323 14.21 13.77 3.58
C SER A 323 13.92 13.34 2.15
N ALA A 324 14.81 12.54 1.54
CA ALA A 324 14.63 12.01 0.19
C ALA A 324 15.42 10.71 -0.01
N VAL A 325 14.88 9.82 -0.84
CA VAL A 325 15.58 8.65 -1.39
C VAL A 325 15.53 8.76 -2.90
N ARG A 326 16.65 8.54 -3.58
CA ARG A 326 16.74 8.56 -5.04
C ARG A 326 17.57 7.37 -5.54
N PRO A 327 17.29 6.87 -6.76
CA PRO A 327 18.20 5.94 -7.41
C PRO A 327 19.63 6.51 -7.47
N PRO A 328 20.66 5.65 -7.44
CA PRO A 328 22.04 6.11 -7.61
C PRO A 328 22.17 6.86 -8.94
N THR A 329 22.68 8.09 -8.87
CA THR A 329 23.07 8.84 -10.06
C THR A 329 24.41 8.29 -10.53
N THR A 330 24.46 7.68 -11.72
CA THR A 330 25.71 7.35 -12.41
C THR A 330 26.37 8.62 -12.95
#